data_AF-A0A371QJG2-F1
#
_entry.id   AF-A0A371QJG2-F1
#
_cell.length_a   1.000
_cell.length_b   1.000
_cell.length_c   1.000
_cell.angle_alpha   90.00
_cell.angle_beta   90.00
_cell.angle_gamma   90.00
#
_symmetry.space_group_name_H-M   'P 1'
#
loop_
_entity.id
_entity.type
_entity.pdbx_description
1 polymer ?
#
loop_
_entity_poly.entity_id
_entity_poly.type
_entity_poly.pdbx_seq_one_letter_code
_entity_poly.pdbx_strand_id
1 'polypeptide(L)'
;MKGKYDSDITLDELKVQIRKSSGNPNVGKTFQTELKSGPRAYKIATFFEILDPKNGKVHHHSLKVETYNESKKHWKRKPEHSITLSSEKENEIGALADFLNTYRFNLHKLSAGDYRVLSEDRLQKISEVQTLLKEVGSKQKLKIVSQLLGELEGNEIPLDDFEKLFRIGGRDTIKKVAIASRLVEYRKTLHGFEKMLDEKDLNETDYQKFLTENPWLFGSEYSELLDRRKWTRDESLDFMLRRTVDNHLELIEIKKPIFKNLFNHDSSHNSYYACSELSQVVGQVMKYIEQIGDKRESILAKDQEDVLKIKSKIIIGRTGSTEQQIALKNFNSHLYNIEILTFDQLLNIGKRTLGIFESKRD
;
A
#
# COMPACT_ATOMS: atom_id res chain seq x y z
N MET A 1 1.91 -51.50 45.23
CA MET A 1 2.61 -52.59 44.54
C MET A 1 3.91 -52.05 43.96
N LYS A 2 5.05 -52.67 44.33
CA LYS A 2 6.42 -52.24 43.99
C LYS A 2 6.71 -52.50 42.50
N GLY A 3 7.03 -51.46 41.74
CA GLY A 3 7.53 -51.59 40.37
C GLY A 3 9.02 -51.97 40.37
N LYS A 4 9.32 -53.24 40.07
CA LYS A 4 10.68 -53.76 39.81
C LYS A 4 11.21 -53.17 38.50
N TYR A 5 12.11 -52.19 38.56
CA TYR A 5 13.07 -51.91 37.47
C TYR A 5 14.34 -51.27 38.07
N ASP A 6 15.21 -52.09 38.63
CA ASP A 6 16.62 -51.74 38.86
C ASP A 6 17.40 -53.00 38.45
N SER A 7 17.44 -53.27 37.15
CA SER A 7 18.36 -54.25 36.58
C SER A 7 19.52 -53.46 35.99
N ASP A 8 20.71 -53.68 36.53
CA ASP A 8 21.96 -53.16 36.00
C ASP A 8 22.10 -53.59 34.51
N ILE A 9 22.08 -52.63 33.59
CA ILE A 9 22.20 -52.87 32.14
C ILE A 9 23.65 -52.66 31.72
N THR A 10 24.20 -53.56 30.91
CA THR A 10 25.54 -53.44 30.35
C THR A 10 25.57 -52.49 29.13
N LEU A 11 26.72 -51.89 28.83
CA LEU A 11 26.84 -51.00 27.66
C LEU A 11 26.53 -51.74 26.35
N ASP A 12 26.85 -53.04 26.27
CA ASP A 12 26.58 -53.86 25.08
C ASP A 12 25.08 -54.15 24.87
N GLU A 13 24.28 -54.16 25.94
CA GLU A 13 22.82 -54.24 25.86
C GLU A 13 22.16 -52.92 25.41
N LEU A 14 22.84 -51.79 25.63
CA LEU A 14 22.41 -50.45 25.20
C LEU A 14 22.78 -50.14 23.74
N LYS A 15 23.69 -50.90 23.14
CA LYS A 15 24.17 -50.67 21.77
C LYS A 15 23.09 -50.96 20.72
N VAL A 16 23.05 -50.05 19.73
CA VAL A 16 22.08 -49.93 18.64
C VAL A 16 21.71 -51.27 18.00
N GLN A 17 20.43 -51.62 18.05
CA GLN A 17 19.83 -52.67 17.22
C GLN A 17 18.47 -52.18 16.70
N ILE A 18 18.24 -52.25 15.38
CA ILE A 18 16.89 -52.17 14.84
C ILE A 18 16.18 -53.45 15.27
N ARG A 19 15.27 -53.35 16.24
CA ARG A 19 14.52 -54.49 16.76
C ARG A 19 13.03 -54.31 16.43
N LYS A 20 12.40 -55.37 15.95
CA LYS A 20 10.94 -55.52 16.08
C LYS A 20 10.69 -55.84 17.55
N SER A 21 9.88 -55.04 18.25
CA SER A 21 9.60 -55.28 19.67
C SER A 21 8.91 -56.64 19.83
N SER A 22 9.62 -57.63 20.38
CA SER A 22 9.09 -58.99 20.56
C SER A 22 8.24 -59.15 21.83
N GLY A 23 8.21 -58.14 22.71
CA GLY A 23 7.58 -58.24 24.04
C GLY A 23 6.24 -57.53 24.21
N ASN A 24 5.83 -56.64 23.29
CA ASN A 24 4.55 -55.93 23.37
C ASN A 24 3.89 -55.87 21.98
N PRO A 25 2.70 -56.49 21.78
CA PRO A 25 2.03 -56.55 20.48
C PRO A 25 1.60 -55.17 19.96
N ASN A 26 1.55 -54.16 20.82
CA ASN A 26 1.15 -52.79 20.47
C ASN A 26 2.32 -51.90 20.06
N VAL A 27 3.55 -52.43 19.98
CA VAL A 27 4.74 -51.70 19.54
C VAL A 27 5.24 -52.30 18.22
N GLY A 28 5.24 -51.48 17.17
CA GLY A 28 5.70 -51.83 15.83
C GLY A 28 7.21 -51.77 15.70
N LYS A 29 7.70 -51.07 14.68
CA LYS A 29 9.15 -50.88 14.50
C LYS A 29 9.70 -49.94 15.57
N THR A 30 10.91 -50.25 16.00
CA THR A 30 11.68 -49.41 16.94
C THR A 30 13.01 -49.04 16.29
N PHE A 31 13.33 -47.75 16.28
CA PHE A 31 14.57 -47.20 15.75
C PHE A 31 15.35 -46.58 16.90
N GLN A 32 16.65 -46.87 16.99
CA GLN A 32 17.50 -46.37 18.06
C GLN A 32 18.74 -45.69 17.49
N THR A 33 19.15 -44.61 18.12
CA THR A 33 20.42 -43.95 17.82
C THR A 33 21.07 -43.44 19.09
N GLU A 34 22.39 -43.54 19.13
CA GLU A 34 23.19 -43.02 20.23
C GLU A 34 23.38 -41.51 20.06
N LEU A 35 23.01 -40.75 21.09
CA LEU A 35 23.22 -39.30 21.11
C LEU A 35 24.52 -38.92 21.83
N LYS A 36 24.95 -39.74 22.80
CA LYS A 36 26.18 -39.53 23.57
C LYS A 36 26.67 -40.86 24.13
N SER A 37 27.94 -41.18 23.89
CA SER A 37 28.67 -42.21 24.60
C SER A 37 29.93 -41.60 25.23
N GLY A 38 29.88 -41.40 26.54
CA GLY A 38 31.00 -40.87 27.30
C GLY A 38 31.23 -41.69 28.57
N PRO A 39 32.37 -41.50 29.25
CA PRO A 39 32.80 -42.37 30.35
C PRO A 39 31.92 -42.30 31.60
N ARG A 40 31.03 -41.30 31.72
CA ARG A 40 30.16 -41.12 32.91
C ARG A 40 28.67 -40.97 32.58
N ALA A 41 28.34 -40.75 31.31
CA ALA A 41 26.99 -40.46 30.86
C ALA A 41 26.77 -41.02 29.45
N TYR A 42 25.69 -41.76 29.29
CA TYR A 42 25.23 -42.37 28.05
C TYR A 42 23.83 -41.84 27.73
N LYS A 43 23.58 -41.45 26.47
CA LYS A 43 22.27 -40.98 26.02
C LYS A 43 21.86 -41.66 24.73
N ILE A 44 20.63 -42.14 24.70
CA ILE A 44 20.05 -42.84 23.56
C ILE A 44 18.70 -42.22 23.20
N ALA A 45 18.44 -42.07 21.91
CA ALA A 45 17.13 -41.76 21.38
C ALA A 45 16.49 -43.03 20.82
N THR A 46 15.26 -43.31 21.23
CA THR A 46 14.46 -44.43 20.74
C THR A 46 13.15 -43.93 20.17
N PHE A 47 12.90 -44.18 18.90
CA PHE A 47 11.67 -43.88 18.20
C PHE A 47 10.82 -45.15 18.06
N PHE A 48 9.58 -45.09 18.50
CA PHE A 48 8.63 -46.19 18.52
C PHE A 48 7.44 -45.91 17.58
N GLU A 49 7.09 -46.88 16.76
CA GLU A 49 5.76 -46.99 16.17
C GLU A 49 4.80 -47.60 17.20
N ILE A 50 3.75 -46.87 17.58
CA ILE A 50 2.70 -47.38 18.46
C ILE A 50 1.53 -47.83 17.60
N LEU A 51 1.14 -49.09 17.71
CA LEU A 51 0.09 -49.70 16.90
C LEU A 51 -1.24 -49.71 17.66
N ASP A 52 -2.35 -49.52 16.93
CA ASP A 52 -3.69 -49.70 17.44
C ASP A 52 -3.94 -51.22 17.67
N PRO A 53 -4.29 -51.64 18.91
CA PRO A 53 -4.53 -53.04 19.23
C PRO A 53 -5.64 -53.69 18.38
N LYS A 54 -6.57 -52.92 17.83
CA LYS A 54 -7.75 -53.44 17.12
C LYS A 54 -7.47 -53.75 15.65
N ASN A 55 -6.60 -52.98 14.99
CA ASN A 55 -6.40 -53.06 13.55
C ASN A 55 -4.92 -53.21 13.13
N GLY A 56 -3.98 -53.14 14.08
CA GLY A 56 -2.55 -53.29 13.85
C GLY A 56 -1.91 -52.16 13.03
N LYS A 57 -2.65 -51.09 12.71
CA LYS A 57 -2.11 -49.90 12.04
C LYS A 57 -1.42 -48.98 13.04
N VAL A 58 -0.51 -48.15 12.55
CA VAL A 58 0.16 -47.13 13.35
C VAL A 58 -0.89 -46.13 13.86
N HIS A 59 -0.99 -46.00 15.18
CA HIS A 59 -1.86 -45.05 15.88
C HIS A 59 -1.14 -43.72 16.11
N HIS A 60 0.11 -43.76 16.60
CA HIS A 60 0.98 -42.59 16.73
C HIS A 60 2.45 -43.02 16.85
N HIS A 61 3.35 -42.05 16.91
CA HIS A 61 4.76 -42.26 17.18
C HIS A 61 5.14 -41.74 18.57
N SER A 62 6.13 -42.38 19.20
CA SER A 62 6.72 -41.91 20.45
C SER A 62 8.23 -41.84 20.32
N LEU A 63 8.82 -40.72 20.73
CA LEU A 63 10.27 -40.54 20.80
C LEU A 63 10.68 -40.45 22.27
N LYS A 64 11.53 -41.37 22.73
CA LYS A 64 12.14 -41.32 24.05
C LYS A 64 13.60 -40.96 23.95
N VAL A 65 14.02 -39.93 24.66
CA VAL A 65 15.43 -39.62 24.86
C VAL A 65 15.78 -39.95 26.30
N GLU A 66 16.60 -40.98 26.47
CA GLU A 66 16.91 -41.54 27.78
C GLU A 66 18.36 -41.25 28.16
N THR A 67 18.56 -40.90 29.44
CA THR A 67 19.88 -40.66 30.01
C THR A 67 20.22 -41.77 31.01
N TYR A 68 21.45 -42.27 30.92
CA TYR A 68 22.03 -43.25 31.83
C TYR A 68 23.35 -42.70 32.38
N ASN A 69 23.63 -42.97 33.66
CA ASN A 69 24.91 -42.64 34.29
C ASN A 69 25.63 -43.91 34.74
N GLU A 70 26.96 -43.88 34.74
CA GLU A 70 27.76 -45.00 35.22
C GLU A 70 27.74 -45.05 36.76
N SER A 71 27.46 -46.23 37.31
CA SER A 71 27.54 -46.56 38.73
C SER A 71 28.19 -47.93 38.89
N LYS A 72 29.37 -48.00 39.50
CA LYS A 72 30.08 -49.26 39.81
C LYS A 72 30.13 -50.24 38.61
N LYS A 73 30.53 -49.74 37.43
CA LYS A 73 30.61 -50.46 36.13
C LYS A 73 29.28 -50.90 35.50
N HIS A 74 28.15 -50.41 36.00
CA HIS A 74 26.82 -50.64 35.41
C HIS A 74 26.16 -49.31 35.05
N TRP A 75 25.23 -49.33 34.11
CA TRP A 75 24.52 -48.14 33.67
C TRP A 75 23.16 -48.04 34.35
N LYS A 76 22.97 -46.96 35.12
CA LYS A 76 21.71 -46.68 35.80
C LYS A 76 20.92 -45.59 35.07
N ARG A 77 19.67 -45.89 34.70
CA ARG A 77 18.74 -44.93 34.07
C ARG A 77 18.45 -43.76 35.00
N LYS A 78 18.35 -42.56 34.43
CA LYS A 78 18.02 -41.31 35.09
C LYS A 78 16.71 -40.73 34.54
N PRO A 79 15.55 -41.16 35.06
CA PRO A 79 14.24 -40.68 34.61
C PRO A 79 14.11 -39.15 34.67
N GLU A 80 14.70 -38.52 35.68
CA GLU A 80 14.72 -37.05 35.88
C GLU A 80 15.46 -36.29 34.77
N HIS A 81 16.24 -36.99 33.95
CA HIS A 81 16.99 -36.45 32.80
C HIS A 81 16.58 -37.12 31.49
N SER A 82 15.43 -37.77 31.48
CA SER A 82 14.88 -38.45 30.31
C SER A 82 13.56 -37.80 29.93
N ILE A 83 13.29 -37.68 28.63
CA ILE A 83 12.06 -37.07 28.09
C ILE A 83 11.39 -38.02 27.12
N THR A 84 10.06 -37.97 27.07
CA THR A 84 9.25 -38.68 26.07
C THR A 84 8.41 -37.65 25.34
N LEU A 85 8.42 -37.72 24.01
CA LEU A 85 7.59 -36.93 23.12
C LEU A 85 6.61 -37.85 22.39
N SER A 86 5.41 -37.36 22.12
CA SER A 86 4.32 -38.08 21.46
C SER A 86 3.79 -37.32 20.25
N SER A 87 3.38 -38.06 19.22
CA SER A 87 2.66 -37.50 18.07
C SER A 87 1.13 -37.53 18.20
N GLU A 88 0.57 -37.91 19.35
CA GLU A 88 -0.87 -38.22 19.49
C GLU A 88 -1.78 -36.99 19.65
N LYS A 89 -1.39 -35.98 20.45
CA LYS A 89 -2.23 -34.79 20.72
C LYS A 89 -1.69 -33.53 20.05
N GLU A 90 -0.44 -33.17 20.37
CA GLU A 90 0.15 -31.87 19.97
C GLU A 90 1.30 -32.03 18.96
N ASN A 91 1.44 -33.21 18.36
CA ASN A 91 2.55 -33.57 17.46
C ASN A 91 3.92 -33.06 17.94
N GLU A 92 4.27 -33.34 19.20
CA GLU A 92 5.48 -32.81 19.86
C GLU A 92 6.76 -33.20 19.11
N ILE A 93 6.76 -34.39 18.50
CA ILE A 93 7.85 -34.89 17.66
C ILE A 93 7.99 -34.04 16.40
N GLY A 94 6.88 -33.70 15.74
CA GLY A 94 6.88 -32.82 14.57
C GLY A 94 7.40 -31.43 14.92
N ALA A 95 6.93 -30.84 16.02
CA ALA A 95 7.39 -29.52 16.47
C ALA A 95 8.91 -29.50 16.74
N LEU A 96 9.45 -30.53 17.40
CA LEU A 96 10.90 -30.65 17.62
C LEU A 96 11.65 -30.85 16.30
N ALA A 97 11.13 -31.68 15.40
CA ALA A 97 11.76 -31.91 14.10
C ALA A 97 11.82 -30.62 13.27
N ASP A 98 10.73 -29.86 13.23
CA ASP A 98 10.65 -28.56 12.53
C ASP A 98 11.65 -27.56 13.13
N PHE A 99 11.72 -27.46 14.46
CA PHE A 99 12.71 -26.64 15.14
C PHE A 99 14.14 -27.06 14.75
N LEU A 100 14.48 -28.35 14.91
CA LEU A 100 15.83 -28.83 14.61
C LEU A 100 16.19 -28.64 13.14
N ASN A 101 15.30 -28.95 12.20
CA ASN A 101 15.55 -28.78 10.77
C ASN A 101 15.72 -27.30 10.39
N THR A 102 14.93 -26.41 10.99
CA THR A 102 14.99 -24.96 10.70
C THR A 102 16.31 -24.36 11.18
N TYR A 103 16.72 -24.66 12.41
CA TYR A 103 17.82 -23.95 13.06
C TYR A 103 19.18 -24.66 12.94
N ARG A 104 19.22 -25.99 12.73
CA ARG A 104 20.49 -26.76 12.70
C ARG A 104 21.48 -26.30 11.62
N PHE A 105 21.00 -25.76 10.50
CA PHE A 105 21.86 -25.35 9.38
C PHE A 105 21.84 -23.84 9.10
N ASN A 106 20.91 -23.08 9.68
CA ASN A 106 20.69 -21.67 9.35
C ASN A 106 20.89 -20.70 10.52
N LEU A 107 21.32 -21.17 11.71
CA LEU A 107 21.52 -20.34 12.91
C LEU A 107 22.36 -19.07 12.67
N HIS A 108 23.33 -19.09 11.77
CA HIS A 108 24.19 -17.94 11.45
C HIS A 108 23.55 -16.89 10.52
N LYS A 109 22.39 -17.20 9.92
CA LYS A 109 21.68 -16.30 8.98
C LYS A 109 20.45 -15.63 9.58
N LEU A 110 20.09 -15.97 10.81
CA LEU A 110 18.87 -15.54 11.47
C LEU A 110 19.17 -14.35 12.39
N SER A 111 18.55 -13.21 12.13
CA SER A 111 18.53 -12.06 13.04
C SER A 111 17.51 -12.25 14.16
N ALA A 112 17.54 -11.45 15.22
CA ALA A 112 16.46 -11.46 16.21
C ALA A 112 15.12 -11.07 15.55
N GLY A 113 14.06 -11.86 15.77
CA GLY A 113 12.73 -11.62 15.21
C GLY A 113 11.82 -12.84 15.30
N ASP A 114 10.53 -12.66 14.96
CA ASP A 114 9.53 -13.73 14.92
C ASP A 114 9.59 -14.47 13.58
N TYR A 115 9.73 -15.80 13.64
CA TYR A 115 9.78 -16.66 12.46
C TYR A 115 8.53 -17.52 12.36
N ARG A 116 7.88 -17.56 11.19
CA ARG A 116 6.80 -18.50 10.88
C ARG A 116 7.33 -19.63 9.99
N VAL A 117 7.10 -20.88 10.41
CA VAL A 117 7.45 -22.07 9.64
C VAL A 117 6.35 -22.34 8.62
N LEU A 118 6.71 -22.40 7.34
CA LEU A 118 5.83 -22.81 6.25
C LEU A 118 6.22 -24.23 5.82
N SER A 119 5.25 -25.14 5.74
CA SER A 119 5.48 -26.48 5.21
C SER A 119 5.79 -26.42 3.70
N GLU A 120 6.55 -27.40 3.22
CA GLU A 120 6.92 -27.52 1.80
C GLU A 120 5.68 -27.62 0.88
N ASP A 121 4.62 -28.31 1.32
CA ASP A 121 3.30 -28.34 0.66
C ASP A 121 2.69 -26.95 0.47
N ARG A 122 2.86 -26.04 1.44
CA ARG A 122 2.36 -24.66 1.34
C ARG A 122 3.19 -23.81 0.38
N LEU A 123 4.51 -24.02 0.33
CA LEU A 123 5.39 -23.34 -0.63
C LEU A 123 5.14 -23.81 -2.06
N GLN A 124 4.85 -25.10 -2.24
CA GLN A 124 4.52 -25.68 -3.54
C GLN A 124 3.26 -25.04 -4.12
N LYS A 125 2.23 -24.80 -3.30
CA LYS A 125 1.02 -24.07 -3.71
C LYS A 125 1.29 -22.65 -4.21
N ILE A 126 2.24 -21.93 -3.62
CA ILE A 126 2.63 -20.59 -4.11
C ILE A 126 3.31 -20.69 -5.49
N SER A 127 4.16 -21.72 -5.66
CA SER A 127 4.88 -22.03 -6.90
C SER A 127 3.91 -22.40 -8.03
N GLU A 128 2.86 -23.16 -7.71
CA GLU A 128 1.79 -23.54 -8.61
C GLU A 128 1.01 -22.33 -9.08
N VAL A 129 0.68 -21.39 -8.18
CA VAL A 129 0.03 -20.11 -8.54
C VAL A 129 0.90 -19.30 -9.50
N GLN A 130 2.22 -19.23 -9.27
CA GLN A 130 3.14 -18.55 -10.20
C GLN A 130 3.17 -19.20 -11.59
N THR A 131 3.10 -20.54 -11.64
CA THR A 131 3.10 -21.30 -12.90
C THR A 131 1.78 -21.09 -13.65
N LEU A 132 0.64 -21.20 -12.96
CA LEU A 132 -0.68 -20.89 -13.49
C LEU A 132 -0.75 -19.46 -14.05
N LEU A 133 -0.17 -18.48 -13.34
CA LEU A 133 -0.12 -17.10 -13.80
C LEU A 133 0.69 -16.90 -15.09
N LYS A 134 1.60 -17.82 -15.46
CA LYS A 134 2.30 -17.77 -16.76
C LYS A 134 1.41 -18.26 -17.89
N GLU A 135 0.60 -19.28 -17.64
CA GLU A 135 -0.18 -20.02 -18.64
C GLU A 135 -1.57 -19.44 -18.91
N VAL A 136 -2.14 -18.69 -17.96
CA VAL A 136 -3.48 -18.11 -18.12
C VAL A 136 -3.48 -16.81 -18.95
N GLY A 137 -4.61 -16.52 -19.62
CA GLY A 137 -4.80 -15.28 -20.39
C GLY A 137 -4.89 -14.02 -19.52
N SER A 138 -4.74 -12.84 -20.14
CA SER A 138 -4.70 -11.55 -19.44
C SER A 138 -5.92 -11.28 -18.55
N LYS A 139 -7.13 -11.65 -19.00
CA LYS A 139 -8.37 -11.50 -18.21
C LYS A 139 -8.36 -12.33 -16.93
N GLN A 140 -7.86 -13.57 -17.00
CA GLN A 140 -7.74 -14.45 -15.84
C GLN A 140 -6.66 -13.95 -14.87
N LYS A 141 -5.51 -13.46 -15.38
CA LYS A 141 -4.49 -12.82 -14.54
C LYS A 141 -5.06 -11.63 -13.77
N LEU A 142 -5.84 -10.78 -14.44
CA LEU A 142 -6.51 -9.64 -13.80
C LEU A 142 -7.45 -10.07 -12.67
N LYS A 143 -8.24 -11.14 -12.88
CA LYS A 143 -9.15 -11.66 -11.84
C LYS A 143 -8.40 -12.20 -10.61
N ILE A 144 -7.27 -12.89 -10.82
CA ILE A 144 -6.43 -13.39 -9.72
C ILE A 144 -5.83 -12.22 -8.95
N VAL A 145 -5.24 -11.24 -9.66
CA VAL A 145 -4.67 -10.03 -9.03
C VAL A 145 -5.73 -9.23 -8.28
N SER A 146 -6.94 -9.08 -8.82
CA SER A 146 -8.01 -8.33 -8.12
C SER A 146 -8.45 -9.03 -6.84
N GLN A 147 -8.54 -10.36 -6.82
CA GLN A 147 -8.85 -11.12 -5.61
C GLN A 147 -7.75 -10.96 -4.57
N LEU A 148 -6.47 -11.08 -4.97
CA LEU A 148 -5.35 -10.88 -4.07
C LEU A 148 -5.32 -9.45 -3.49
N LEU A 149 -5.57 -8.43 -4.31
CA LEU A 149 -5.65 -7.05 -3.82
C LEU A 149 -6.80 -6.84 -2.84
N GLY A 150 -7.96 -7.47 -3.07
CA GLY A 150 -9.11 -7.41 -2.16
C GLY A 150 -8.83 -8.03 -0.78
N GLU A 151 -8.04 -9.10 -0.72
CA GLU A 151 -7.61 -9.70 0.55
C GLU A 151 -6.61 -8.81 1.32
N LEU A 152 -5.96 -7.86 0.64
CA LEU A 152 -5.03 -6.89 1.25
C LEU A 152 -5.76 -5.63 1.78
N GLU A 153 -7.07 -5.48 1.55
CA GLU A 153 -7.88 -4.36 2.06
C GLU A 153 -8.13 -4.51 3.58
N GLY A 154 -7.11 -4.20 4.37
CA GLY A 154 -7.18 -4.14 5.83
C GLY A 154 -5.98 -3.42 6.43
N ASN A 155 -6.13 -2.86 7.64
CA ASN A 155 -5.05 -2.20 8.40
C ASN A 155 -3.92 -3.17 8.84
N GLU A 156 -3.82 -4.37 8.24
CA GLU A 156 -2.91 -5.43 8.65
C GLU A 156 -1.50 -5.28 8.07
N ILE A 157 -1.34 -4.51 6.98
CA ILE A 157 -0.03 -4.31 6.35
C ILE A 157 0.42 -2.85 6.55
N PRO A 158 1.49 -2.61 7.33
CA PRO A 158 2.09 -1.29 7.45
C PRO A 158 2.53 -0.74 6.09
N LEU A 159 2.40 0.58 5.88
CA LEU A 159 2.77 1.24 4.63
C LEU A 159 4.21 0.91 4.19
N ASP A 160 5.16 0.86 5.13
CA ASP A 160 6.56 0.51 4.86
C ASP A 160 6.74 -0.90 4.30
N ASP A 161 5.92 -1.85 4.75
CA ASP A 161 5.94 -3.23 4.23
C ASP A 161 5.25 -3.31 2.88
N PHE A 162 4.19 -2.54 2.67
CA PHE A 162 3.54 -2.40 1.36
C PHE A 162 4.49 -1.75 0.33
N GLU A 163 5.27 -0.75 0.71
CA GLU A 163 6.28 -0.11 -0.14
C GLU A 163 7.38 -1.11 -0.56
N LYS A 164 7.85 -1.96 0.36
CA LYS A 164 8.82 -3.02 0.06
C LYS A 164 8.32 -3.96 -1.03
N LEU A 165 7.03 -4.27 -1.09
CA LEU A 165 6.44 -5.11 -2.16
C LEU A 165 6.67 -4.49 -3.55
N PHE A 166 6.53 -3.16 -3.66
CA PHE A 166 6.79 -2.47 -4.92
C PHE A 166 8.27 -2.43 -5.26
N ARG A 167 9.17 -2.28 -4.28
CA ARG A 167 10.63 -2.31 -4.53
C ARG A 167 11.15 -3.65 -5.05
N ILE A 168 10.49 -4.76 -4.68
CA ILE A 168 10.83 -6.11 -5.17
C ILE A 168 10.29 -6.32 -6.60
N GLY A 169 9.23 -5.61 -6.99
CA GLY A 169 8.67 -5.64 -8.33
C GLY A 169 9.61 -5.09 -9.41
N GLY A 170 9.47 -5.56 -10.65
CA GLY A 170 10.20 -5.00 -11.78
C GLY A 170 9.84 -3.52 -12.02
N ARG A 171 10.83 -2.69 -12.39
CA ARG A 171 10.67 -1.23 -12.58
C ARG A 171 9.47 -0.84 -13.45
N ASP A 172 9.16 -1.63 -14.48
CA ASP A 172 8.03 -1.35 -15.37
C ASP A 172 6.67 -1.65 -14.74
N THR A 173 6.58 -2.67 -13.90
CA THR A 173 5.34 -2.99 -13.16
C THR A 173 5.03 -1.89 -12.16
N ILE A 174 6.04 -1.39 -11.44
CA ILE A 174 5.88 -0.28 -10.49
C ILE A 174 5.35 0.96 -11.21
N LYS A 175 5.97 1.34 -12.34
CA LYS A 175 5.52 2.48 -13.15
C LYS A 175 4.06 2.30 -13.60
N LYS A 176 3.69 1.12 -14.10
CA LYS A 176 2.32 0.84 -14.54
C LYS A 176 1.33 0.92 -13.39
N VAL A 177 1.66 0.40 -12.21
CA VAL A 177 0.80 0.49 -11.03
C VAL A 177 0.65 1.93 -10.57
N ALA A 178 1.74 2.70 -10.48
CA ALA A 178 1.69 4.11 -10.09
C ALA A 178 0.82 4.95 -11.04
N ILE A 179 0.96 4.73 -12.36
CA ILE A 179 0.12 5.39 -13.35
C ILE A 179 -1.34 4.95 -13.20
N ALA A 180 -1.60 3.65 -13.08
CA ALA A 180 -2.97 3.12 -12.94
C ALA A 180 -3.66 3.64 -11.67
N SER A 181 -2.96 3.67 -10.54
CA SER A 181 -3.44 4.22 -9.28
C SER A 181 -3.80 5.71 -9.42
N ARG A 182 -2.90 6.52 -9.99
CA ARG A 182 -3.16 7.94 -10.24
C ARG A 182 -4.34 8.17 -11.18
N LEU A 183 -4.50 7.34 -12.23
CA LEU A 183 -5.64 7.41 -13.14
C LEU A 183 -6.97 7.12 -12.43
N VAL A 184 -6.98 6.14 -11.52
CA VAL A 184 -8.18 5.82 -10.71
C VAL A 184 -8.53 6.99 -9.80
N GLU A 185 -7.55 7.56 -9.11
CA GLU A 185 -7.75 8.74 -8.24
C GLU A 185 -8.26 9.94 -9.03
N TYR A 186 -7.69 10.22 -10.20
CA TYR A 186 -8.10 11.33 -11.06
C TYR A 186 -9.53 11.15 -11.57
N ARG A 187 -9.93 9.94 -11.97
CA ARG A 187 -11.31 9.65 -12.37
C ARG A 187 -12.28 9.84 -11.22
N LYS A 188 -11.94 9.36 -10.03
CA LYS A 188 -12.76 9.54 -8.82
C LYS A 188 -12.91 11.02 -8.49
N THR A 189 -11.83 11.79 -8.60
CA THR A 189 -11.80 13.24 -8.38
C THR A 189 -12.68 13.96 -9.40
N LEU A 190 -12.56 13.68 -10.70
CA LEU A 190 -13.39 14.31 -11.74
C LEU A 190 -14.88 13.99 -11.55
N HIS A 191 -15.21 12.75 -11.22
CA HIS A 191 -16.58 12.35 -10.92
C HIS A 191 -17.12 13.06 -9.67
N GLY A 192 -16.29 13.22 -8.65
CA GLY A 192 -16.62 14.02 -7.46
C GLY A 192 -16.85 15.49 -7.81
N PHE A 193 -15.99 16.06 -8.65
CA PHE A 193 -16.12 17.45 -9.10
C PHE A 193 -17.40 17.67 -9.92
N GLU A 194 -17.72 16.76 -10.83
CA GLU A 194 -18.99 16.80 -11.59
C GLU A 194 -20.20 16.85 -10.66
N LYS A 195 -20.24 16.01 -9.63
CA LYS A 195 -21.32 16.02 -8.64
C LYS A 195 -21.38 17.33 -7.86
N MET A 196 -20.24 17.84 -7.39
CA MET A 196 -20.18 19.13 -6.69
C MET A 196 -20.72 20.28 -7.55
N LEU A 197 -20.63 20.19 -8.87
CA LEU A 197 -21.12 21.22 -9.77
C LEU A 197 -22.63 21.17 -10.01
N ASP A 198 -23.27 20.03 -9.69
CA ASP A 198 -24.72 19.84 -9.74
C ASP A 198 -25.41 20.17 -8.39
N GLU A 199 -24.63 20.23 -7.31
CA GLU A 199 -25.09 20.60 -5.97
C GLU A 199 -25.25 22.13 -5.83
N LYS A 200 -26.40 22.58 -5.31
CA LYS A 200 -26.73 24.02 -5.19
C LYS A 200 -26.36 24.64 -3.85
N ASP A 201 -26.07 23.82 -2.84
CA ASP A 201 -25.86 24.25 -1.45
C ASP A 201 -24.39 24.40 -1.07
N LEU A 202 -23.46 24.12 -2.00
CA LEU A 202 -22.02 24.30 -1.78
C LEU A 202 -21.66 25.79 -1.81
N ASN A 203 -20.78 26.18 -0.90
CA ASN A 203 -20.26 27.54 -0.81
C ASN A 203 -18.89 27.66 -1.51
N GLU A 204 -18.37 28.88 -1.61
CA GLU A 204 -17.08 29.18 -2.24
C GLU A 204 -15.91 28.42 -1.60
N THR A 205 -15.91 28.29 -0.27
CA THR A 205 -14.87 27.60 0.51
C THR A 205 -14.82 26.11 0.18
N ASP A 206 -15.94 25.47 -0.13
CA ASP A 206 -15.97 24.06 -0.53
C ASP A 206 -15.21 23.85 -1.85
N TYR A 207 -15.41 24.73 -2.83
CA TYR A 207 -14.69 24.69 -4.11
C TYR A 207 -13.21 25.03 -3.94
N GLN A 208 -12.88 26.04 -3.12
CA GLN A 208 -11.49 26.38 -2.82
C GLN A 208 -10.77 25.20 -2.16
N LYS A 209 -11.39 24.54 -1.18
CA LYS A 209 -10.80 23.36 -0.53
C LYS A 209 -10.58 22.23 -1.54
N PHE A 210 -11.59 21.92 -2.36
CA PHE A 210 -11.50 20.87 -3.36
C PHE A 210 -10.38 21.12 -4.38
N LEU A 211 -10.25 22.36 -4.86
CA LEU A 211 -9.22 22.72 -5.85
C LEU A 211 -7.82 22.86 -5.23
N THR A 212 -7.73 23.11 -3.92
CA THR A 212 -6.47 23.05 -3.15
C THR A 212 -5.94 21.63 -3.06
N GLU A 213 -6.83 20.66 -2.84
CA GLU A 213 -6.48 19.25 -2.78
C GLU A 213 -6.21 18.67 -4.19
N ASN A 214 -6.68 19.34 -5.24
CA ASN A 214 -6.63 18.85 -6.62
C ASN A 214 -6.10 19.88 -7.64
N PRO A 215 -4.89 20.46 -7.46
CA PRO A 215 -4.36 21.52 -8.31
C PRO A 215 -4.08 21.08 -9.76
N TRP A 216 -3.99 19.77 -10.00
CA TRP A 216 -3.84 19.21 -11.34
C TRP A 216 -5.03 19.52 -12.27
N LEU A 217 -6.20 19.89 -11.72
CA LEU A 217 -7.38 20.30 -12.48
C LEU A 217 -7.16 21.58 -13.28
N PHE A 218 -6.24 22.45 -12.85
CA PHE A 218 -5.86 23.65 -13.59
C PHE A 218 -5.07 23.32 -14.88
N GLY A 219 -4.49 22.12 -14.98
CA GLY A 219 -3.76 21.63 -16.15
C GLY A 219 -2.39 21.07 -15.80
N SER A 220 -1.77 20.35 -16.75
CA SER A 220 -0.43 19.78 -16.60
C SER A 220 0.71 20.81 -16.64
N GLU A 221 0.39 22.06 -16.91
CA GLU A 221 1.34 23.17 -16.99
C GLU A 221 1.72 23.74 -15.62
N TYR A 222 1.12 23.27 -14.53
CA TYR A 222 1.41 23.69 -13.17
C TYR A 222 2.25 22.65 -12.43
N SER A 223 3.26 23.13 -11.71
CA SER A 223 4.26 22.29 -11.02
C SER A 223 4.06 22.28 -9.51
N GLU A 224 3.55 23.38 -8.95
CA GLU A 224 3.55 23.62 -7.52
C GLU A 224 2.44 24.59 -7.13
N LEU A 225 1.77 24.28 -6.01
CA LEU A 225 0.89 25.20 -5.30
C LEU A 225 1.71 25.91 -4.22
N LEU A 226 1.76 27.24 -4.27
CA LEU A 226 2.52 28.05 -3.33
C LEU A 226 1.60 28.60 -2.24
N ASP A 227 1.91 28.32 -0.97
CA ASP A 227 1.19 28.90 0.16
C ASP A 227 1.65 30.36 0.42
N ARG A 228 1.29 31.26 -0.52
CA ARG A 228 1.72 32.68 -0.54
C ARG A 228 0.56 33.64 -0.29
N ARG A 229 -0.35 33.25 0.61
CA ARG A 229 -1.57 33.99 0.98
C ARG A 229 -1.35 35.39 1.58
N LYS A 230 -0.10 35.79 1.86
CA LYS A 230 0.26 37.02 2.61
C LYS A 230 0.88 38.14 1.75
N TRP A 231 0.93 37.98 0.42
CA TRP A 231 1.56 39.01 -0.44
C TRP A 231 0.67 40.24 -0.66
N THR A 232 -0.64 40.12 -0.49
CA THR A 232 -1.62 41.21 -0.42
C THR A 232 -1.77 41.72 1.02
N ARG A 233 -2.14 43.01 1.20
CA ARG A 233 -2.12 43.64 2.55
C ARG A 233 -3.22 43.11 3.49
N ASP A 234 -4.41 42.83 2.96
CA ASP A 234 -5.63 42.69 3.79
C ASP A 234 -6.56 41.53 3.36
N GLU A 235 -6.21 40.77 2.32
CA GLU A 235 -7.08 39.74 1.74
C GLU A 235 -6.24 38.49 1.43
N SER A 236 -6.66 37.31 1.90
CA SER A 236 -5.97 36.06 1.56
C SER A 236 -6.26 35.72 0.11
N LEU A 237 -5.25 35.81 -0.76
CA LEU A 237 -5.32 35.26 -2.11
C LEU A 237 -5.74 33.79 -2.05
N ASP A 238 -6.66 33.36 -2.90
CA ASP A 238 -7.11 31.97 -2.88
C ASP A 238 -5.97 31.02 -3.28
N PHE A 239 -5.28 31.33 -4.39
CA PHE A 239 -4.24 30.47 -4.96
C PHE A 239 -3.11 31.27 -5.60
N MET A 240 -1.91 30.71 -5.51
CA MET A 240 -0.78 31.09 -6.34
C MET A 240 -0.11 29.83 -6.86
N LEU A 241 -0.12 29.65 -8.18
CA LEU A 241 0.50 28.51 -8.85
C LEU A 241 1.77 28.90 -9.55
N ARG A 242 2.73 27.96 -9.58
CA ARG A 242 3.92 28.08 -10.42
C ARG A 242 3.76 27.26 -11.70
N ARG A 243 3.89 27.92 -12.84
CA ARG A 243 3.93 27.25 -14.13
C ARG A 243 5.24 26.47 -14.31
N THR A 244 5.14 25.22 -14.69
CA THR A 244 6.27 24.29 -14.87
C THR A 244 7.22 24.72 -15.98
N VAL A 245 6.70 25.38 -17.02
CA VAL A 245 7.46 25.64 -18.26
C VAL A 245 8.40 26.84 -18.18
N ASP A 246 8.03 27.86 -17.42
CA ASP A 246 8.73 29.14 -17.36
C ASP A 246 8.87 29.68 -15.93
N ASN A 247 8.51 28.88 -14.92
CA ASN A 247 8.51 29.23 -13.50
C ASN A 247 7.71 30.49 -13.13
N HIS A 248 6.90 31.03 -14.04
CA HIS A 248 6.11 32.22 -13.76
C HIS A 248 5.00 31.91 -12.77
N LEU A 249 4.76 32.89 -11.90
CA LEU A 249 3.67 32.85 -10.94
C LEU A 249 2.35 33.25 -11.61
N GLU A 250 1.29 32.56 -11.23
CA GLU A 250 -0.06 32.83 -11.68
C GLU A 250 -1.00 32.85 -10.49
N LEU A 251 -1.75 33.93 -10.39
CA LEU A 251 -2.79 34.12 -9.39
C LEU A 251 -4.04 33.35 -9.82
N ILE A 252 -4.74 32.68 -8.91
CA ILE A 252 -6.07 32.15 -9.20
C ILE A 252 -7.04 32.65 -8.13
N GLU A 253 -8.11 33.30 -8.59
CA GLU A 253 -9.25 33.72 -7.79
C GLU A 253 -10.43 32.78 -8.07
N ILE A 254 -11.04 32.24 -7.03
CA ILE A 254 -12.13 31.26 -7.16
C ILE A 254 -13.37 31.81 -6.51
N LYS A 255 -14.43 31.97 -7.31
CA LYS A 255 -15.76 32.30 -6.80
C LYS A 255 -16.67 31.08 -6.85
N LYS A 256 -17.79 31.13 -6.14
CA LYS A 256 -18.83 30.11 -6.29
C LYS A 256 -19.36 30.02 -7.74
N PRO A 257 -19.86 28.85 -8.17
CA PRO A 257 -20.60 28.75 -9.42
C PRO A 257 -21.79 29.71 -9.43
N ILE A 258 -21.78 30.65 -10.38
CA ILE A 258 -22.94 31.46 -10.71
C ILE A 258 -23.81 30.62 -11.64
N PHE A 259 -24.99 30.22 -11.16
CA PHE A 259 -26.00 29.48 -11.94
C PHE A 259 -26.81 30.38 -12.88
N LYS A 260 -26.61 31.70 -12.81
CA LYS A 260 -27.11 32.69 -13.76
C LYS A 260 -26.06 32.93 -14.87
N ASN A 261 -26.47 33.63 -15.92
CA ASN A 261 -25.56 34.05 -16.99
C ASN A 261 -24.49 35.01 -16.46
N LEU A 262 -23.24 34.81 -16.91
CA LEU A 262 -22.13 35.73 -16.62
C LEU A 262 -22.24 37.04 -17.41
N PHE A 263 -22.95 37.02 -18.53
CA PHE A 263 -23.19 38.18 -19.38
C PHE A 263 -24.67 38.46 -19.53
N ASN A 264 -25.06 39.71 -19.34
CA ASN A 264 -26.40 40.20 -19.65
C ASN A 264 -26.47 40.60 -21.13
N HIS A 265 -27.61 40.35 -21.76
CA HIS A 265 -27.88 40.78 -23.13
C HIS A 265 -28.57 42.15 -23.11
N ASP A 266 -27.99 43.11 -23.82
CA ASP A 266 -28.65 44.37 -24.16
C ASP A 266 -29.27 44.23 -25.55
N SER A 267 -30.60 44.18 -25.59
CA SER A 267 -31.37 44.04 -26.82
C SER A 267 -31.33 45.28 -27.70
N SER A 268 -31.06 46.47 -27.13
CA SER A 268 -31.05 47.74 -27.87
C SER A 268 -29.82 47.87 -28.77
N HIS A 269 -28.67 47.36 -28.30
CA HIS A 269 -27.41 47.38 -29.04
C HIS A 269 -26.96 45.98 -29.50
N ASN A 270 -27.80 44.96 -29.27
CA ASN A 270 -27.51 43.54 -29.48
C ASN A 270 -26.11 43.16 -28.97
N SER A 271 -25.80 43.53 -27.73
CA SER A 271 -24.48 43.36 -27.13
C SER A 271 -24.55 42.57 -25.83
N TYR A 272 -23.41 42.00 -25.43
CA TYR A 272 -23.28 41.27 -24.18
C TYR A 272 -22.31 42.01 -23.27
N TYR A 273 -22.71 42.26 -22.03
CA TYR A 273 -21.88 42.91 -21.02
C TYR A 273 -21.83 42.08 -19.74
N ALA A 274 -20.70 42.13 -19.03
CA ALA A 274 -20.49 41.37 -17.80
C ALA A 274 -21.56 41.73 -16.75
N CYS A 275 -22.06 40.73 -16.03
CA CYS A 275 -22.93 40.97 -14.88
C CYS A 275 -22.16 41.63 -13.73
N SER A 276 -22.89 42.19 -12.76
CA SER A 276 -22.33 42.86 -11.58
C SER A 276 -21.28 42.02 -10.86
N GLU A 277 -21.57 40.74 -10.65
CA GLU A 277 -20.74 39.81 -9.91
C GLU A 277 -19.42 39.55 -10.67
N LEU A 278 -19.48 39.33 -11.99
CA LEU A 278 -18.27 39.16 -12.79
C LEU A 278 -17.41 40.43 -12.79
N SER A 279 -18.03 41.61 -12.95
CA SER A 279 -17.31 42.89 -12.91
C SER A 279 -16.63 43.15 -11.57
N GLN A 280 -17.29 42.82 -10.45
CA GLN A 280 -16.71 42.96 -9.10
C GLN A 280 -15.45 42.10 -8.93
N VAL A 281 -15.50 40.85 -9.38
CA VAL A 281 -14.39 39.89 -9.24
C VAL A 281 -13.21 40.30 -10.12
N VAL A 282 -13.47 40.78 -11.33
CA VAL A 282 -12.42 41.33 -12.20
C VAL A 282 -11.74 42.52 -11.52
N GLY A 283 -12.50 43.44 -10.91
CA GLY A 283 -11.95 44.56 -10.15
C GLY A 283 -11.11 44.12 -8.94
N GLN A 284 -11.57 43.10 -8.21
CA GLN A 284 -10.82 42.50 -7.10
C GLN A 284 -9.47 41.94 -7.56
N VAL A 285 -9.45 41.17 -8.65
CA VAL A 285 -8.21 40.62 -9.22
C VAL A 285 -7.28 41.71 -9.75
N MET A 286 -7.81 42.75 -10.40
CA MET A 286 -7.01 43.90 -10.84
C MET A 286 -6.30 44.57 -9.65
N LYS A 287 -7.01 44.77 -8.54
CA LYS A 287 -6.44 45.28 -7.28
C LYS A 287 -5.33 44.37 -6.74
N TYR A 288 -5.49 43.05 -6.82
CA TYR A 288 -4.43 42.12 -6.40
C TYR A 288 -3.19 42.18 -7.26
N ILE A 289 -3.34 42.22 -8.58
CA ILE A 289 -2.22 42.36 -9.52
C ILE A 289 -1.46 43.66 -9.25
N GLU A 290 -2.17 44.78 -9.04
CA GLU A 290 -1.57 46.07 -8.67
C GLU A 290 -0.79 45.97 -7.36
N GLN A 291 -1.40 45.45 -6.28
CA GLN A 291 -0.75 45.32 -4.97
C GLN A 291 0.50 44.43 -5.00
N ILE A 292 0.48 43.36 -5.80
CA ILE A 292 1.63 42.47 -5.99
C ILE A 292 2.71 43.20 -6.77
N GLY A 293 2.33 43.91 -7.83
CA GLY A 293 3.24 44.73 -8.64
C GLY A 293 3.97 45.81 -7.81
N ASP A 294 3.23 46.55 -6.99
CA ASP A 294 3.77 47.58 -6.09
C ASP A 294 4.80 47.03 -5.10
N LYS A 295 4.66 45.77 -4.71
CA LYS A 295 5.54 45.08 -3.76
C LYS A 295 6.62 44.24 -4.43
N ARG A 296 6.74 44.28 -5.77
CA ARG A 296 7.64 43.41 -6.54
C ARG A 296 9.05 43.38 -5.98
N GLU A 297 9.66 44.53 -5.70
CA GLU A 297 11.03 44.59 -5.16
C GLU A 297 11.15 43.90 -3.80
N SER A 298 10.16 44.06 -2.93
CA SER A 298 10.14 43.38 -1.63
C SER A 298 9.91 41.87 -1.77
N ILE A 299 9.06 41.45 -2.71
CA ILE A 299 8.79 40.02 -2.97
C ILE A 299 10.05 39.37 -3.53
N LEU A 300 10.70 40.02 -4.51
CA LEU A 300 11.95 39.56 -5.09
C LEU A 300 13.05 39.45 -4.03
N ALA A 301 13.21 40.44 -3.16
CA ALA A 301 14.24 40.44 -2.13
C ALA A 301 14.01 39.36 -1.04
N LYS A 302 12.76 39.15 -0.61
CA LYS A 302 12.44 38.26 0.52
C LYS A 302 12.18 36.82 0.09
N ASP A 303 11.44 36.65 -0.99
CA ASP A 303 10.94 35.36 -1.45
C ASP A 303 11.72 34.82 -2.65
N GLN A 304 12.60 35.64 -3.27
CA GLN A 304 13.37 35.28 -4.48
C GLN A 304 12.47 34.98 -5.68
N GLU A 305 11.30 35.63 -5.74
CA GLU A 305 10.31 35.46 -6.81
C GLU A 305 10.12 36.75 -7.59
N ASP A 306 10.15 36.66 -8.93
CA ASP A 306 9.80 37.79 -9.78
C ASP A 306 8.33 37.71 -10.22
N VAL A 307 7.55 38.69 -9.76
CA VAL A 307 6.11 38.84 -10.06
C VAL A 307 5.85 39.81 -11.22
N LEU A 308 6.88 40.17 -12.00
CA LEU A 308 6.73 41.05 -13.16
C LEU A 308 5.65 40.52 -14.11
N LYS A 309 4.64 41.34 -14.39
CA LYS A 309 3.52 41.00 -15.29
C LYS A 309 2.83 39.68 -14.90
N ILE A 310 2.67 39.45 -13.60
CA ILE A 310 1.91 38.32 -13.07
C ILE A 310 0.57 38.15 -13.82
N LYS A 311 0.26 36.91 -14.19
CA LYS A 311 -1.01 36.55 -14.80
C LYS A 311 -1.99 36.13 -13.73
N SER A 312 -3.28 36.21 -14.04
CA SER A 312 -4.33 35.72 -13.17
C SER A 312 -5.38 34.93 -13.93
N LYS A 313 -5.91 33.89 -13.28
CA LYS A 313 -7.14 33.21 -13.68
C LYS A 313 -8.27 33.51 -12.70
N ILE A 314 -9.47 33.68 -13.22
CA ILE A 314 -10.71 33.76 -12.43
C ILE A 314 -11.54 32.53 -12.76
N ILE A 315 -11.89 31.74 -11.75
CA ILE A 315 -12.80 30.60 -11.90
C ILE A 315 -14.18 31.02 -11.37
N ILE A 316 -15.16 31.15 -12.27
CA ILE A 316 -16.50 31.64 -11.91
C ILE A 316 -17.57 31.16 -12.89
N GLY A 317 -18.77 30.90 -12.38
CA GLY A 317 -19.92 30.60 -13.23
C GLY A 317 -19.93 29.22 -13.87
N ARG A 318 -21.08 28.90 -14.48
CA ARG A 318 -21.27 27.72 -15.32
C ARG A 318 -21.24 28.13 -16.78
N THR A 319 -20.91 27.19 -17.66
CA THR A 319 -21.00 27.42 -19.11
C THR A 319 -22.46 27.64 -19.51
N GLY A 320 -22.74 28.82 -20.08
CA GLY A 320 -24.04 29.17 -20.62
C GLY A 320 -24.23 28.77 -22.09
N SER A 321 -25.17 29.44 -22.75
CA SER A 321 -25.43 29.26 -24.19
C SER A 321 -24.21 29.59 -25.06
N THR A 322 -24.30 29.28 -26.35
CA THR A 322 -23.27 29.63 -27.34
C THR A 322 -22.93 31.12 -27.31
N GLU A 323 -23.94 31.98 -27.16
CA GLU A 323 -23.76 33.42 -27.08
C GLU A 323 -22.99 33.84 -25.82
N GLN A 324 -23.26 33.21 -24.67
CA GLN A 324 -22.49 33.42 -23.44
C GLN A 324 -21.02 33.00 -23.60
N GLN A 325 -20.77 31.89 -24.30
CA GLN A 325 -19.41 31.42 -24.57
C GLN A 325 -18.66 32.37 -25.52
N ILE A 326 -19.33 32.89 -26.55
CA ILE A 326 -18.76 33.91 -27.45
C ILE A 326 -18.49 35.20 -26.67
N ALA A 327 -19.43 35.65 -25.84
CA ALA A 327 -19.27 36.83 -24.99
C ALA A 327 -18.08 36.67 -24.03
N LEU A 328 -17.94 35.52 -23.37
CA LEU A 328 -16.80 35.21 -22.50
C LEU A 328 -15.47 35.25 -23.26
N LYS A 329 -15.42 34.60 -24.44
CA LYS A 329 -14.24 34.61 -25.30
C LYS A 329 -13.84 36.03 -25.71
N ASN A 330 -14.81 36.83 -26.14
CA ASN A 330 -14.59 38.23 -26.50
C ASN A 330 -14.17 39.05 -25.29
N PHE A 331 -14.76 38.83 -24.12
CA PHE A 331 -14.37 39.56 -22.92
C PHE A 331 -12.93 39.25 -22.51
N ASN A 332 -12.56 37.96 -22.48
CA ASN A 332 -11.18 37.51 -22.23
C ASN A 332 -10.18 38.11 -23.22
N SER A 333 -10.53 38.30 -24.50
CA SER A 333 -9.59 38.89 -25.47
C SER A 333 -9.25 40.37 -25.21
N HIS A 334 -10.07 41.06 -24.41
CA HIS A 334 -9.83 42.46 -24.02
C HIS A 334 -9.22 42.61 -22.63
N LEU A 335 -9.08 41.51 -21.88
CA LEU A 335 -8.43 41.52 -20.56
C LEU A 335 -6.94 41.25 -20.71
N TYR A 336 -6.12 42.19 -20.24
CA TYR A 336 -4.69 42.01 -20.20
C TYR A 336 -4.29 41.23 -18.94
N ASN A 337 -3.58 40.11 -19.11
CA ASN A 337 -3.08 39.25 -18.03
C ASN A 337 -4.14 38.64 -17.09
N ILE A 338 -5.43 38.72 -17.43
CA ILE A 338 -6.52 38.06 -16.70
C ILE A 338 -7.26 37.15 -17.67
N GLU A 339 -7.43 35.88 -17.30
CA GLU A 339 -8.24 34.91 -18.03
C GLU A 339 -9.39 34.43 -17.13
N ILE A 340 -10.62 34.50 -17.64
CA ILE A 340 -11.79 33.98 -16.93
C ILE A 340 -12.17 32.61 -17.50
N LEU A 341 -12.35 31.63 -16.61
CA LEU A 341 -12.80 30.29 -16.92
C LEU A 341 -14.06 29.95 -16.13
N THR A 342 -14.98 29.21 -16.75
CA THR A 342 -16.09 28.58 -16.04
C THR A 342 -15.65 27.30 -15.35
N PHE A 343 -16.39 26.87 -14.33
CA PHE A 343 -16.15 25.58 -13.69
C PHE A 343 -16.23 24.40 -14.66
N ASP A 344 -17.08 24.49 -15.69
CA ASP A 344 -17.18 23.47 -16.75
C ASP A 344 -15.94 23.46 -17.65
N GLN A 345 -15.37 24.63 -17.96
CA GLN A 345 -14.11 24.71 -18.69
C GLN A 345 -12.97 24.11 -17.86
N LEU A 346 -12.92 24.38 -16.56
CA LEU A 346 -11.96 23.77 -15.65
C LEU A 346 -12.11 22.24 -15.58
N LEU A 347 -13.34 21.73 -15.47
CA LEU A 347 -13.62 20.30 -15.54
C LEU A 347 -13.14 19.69 -16.85
N ASN A 348 -13.35 20.38 -17.98
CA ASN A 348 -12.88 19.93 -19.28
C ASN A 348 -11.35 19.92 -19.40
N ILE A 349 -10.64 20.88 -18.78
CA ILE A 349 -9.17 20.85 -18.66
C ILE A 349 -8.73 19.62 -17.87
N GLY A 350 -9.38 19.31 -16.75
CA GLY A 350 -9.13 18.10 -15.97
C GLY A 350 -9.33 16.82 -16.79
N LYS A 351 -10.45 16.71 -17.53
CA LYS A 351 -10.72 15.58 -18.44
C LYS A 351 -9.66 15.43 -19.52
N ARG A 352 -9.21 16.53 -20.14
CA ARG A 352 -8.14 16.51 -21.14
C ARG A 352 -6.80 16.09 -20.55
N THR A 353 -6.49 16.58 -19.35
CA THR A 353 -5.28 16.20 -18.61
C THR A 353 -5.27 14.71 -18.35
N LEU A 354 -6.41 14.13 -17.93
CA LEU A 354 -6.57 12.68 -17.80
C LEU A 354 -6.36 11.96 -19.14
N GLY A 355 -6.95 12.46 -20.24
CA GLY A 355 -6.79 11.88 -21.58
C GLY A 355 -5.35 11.83 -22.08
N ILE A 356 -4.48 12.78 -21.71
CA ILE A 356 -3.05 12.75 -22.04
C ILE A 356 -2.33 11.58 -21.35
N PHE A 357 -2.72 11.24 -20.11
CA PHE A 357 -2.17 10.07 -19.43
C PHE A 357 -2.67 8.75 -20.06
N GLU A 358 -3.85 8.77 -20.67
CA GLU A 358 -4.42 7.60 -21.35
C GLU A 358 -3.81 7.38 -22.73
N SER A 359 -3.51 8.43 -23.50
CA SER A 359 -2.95 8.31 -24.86
C SER A 359 -1.48 7.87 -24.88
N LYS A 360 -0.75 8.04 -23.77
CA LYS A 360 0.59 7.43 -23.58
C LYS A 360 0.55 5.89 -23.37
N ARG A 361 -0.61 5.25 -23.55
CA ARG A 361 -0.77 3.78 -23.53
C ARG A 361 -0.34 3.09 -24.82
N ASP A 362 -0.26 3.83 -25.92
CA ASP A 362 0.21 3.35 -27.22
C ASP A 362 1.66 3.81 -27.45
#